data_AF-A0A323UXU3-F1
#
_entry.id   AF-A0A323UXU3-F1
#
_cell.length_a   1.000
_cell.length_b   1.000
_cell.length_c   1.000
_cell.angle_alpha   90.00
_cell.angle_beta   90.00
_cell.angle_gamma   90.00
#
_symmetry.space_group_name_H-M   'P 1'
#
loop_
_entity.id
_entity.type
_entity.pdbx_description
1 polymer ?
#
loop_
_entity_poly.entity_id
_entity_poly.type
_entity_poly.pdbx_seq_one_letter_code
_entity_poly.pdbx_strand_id
1 'polypeptide(L)'
;MPSVTFWWKPGCSTNTRQISLLRAAGCAVDVRDLLTEAWTAEWLASFFSGQPVAQWFNPAAPAVKSGAVDPAAMTPASALGRLIAEPLLIRRPLVEINGQRCCGFDTGWLAVQGVALGTGEVPEACSHHGSGAQVSCPPPVARTGKPQEPTPYSNPAAYVARPSGSSLP
;
A
#
# COMPACT_ATOMS: atom_id res chain seq x y z
N MET A 1 10.16 22.38 -16.96
CA MET A 1 10.73 21.02 -16.87
C MET A 1 10.85 20.67 -15.39
N PRO A 2 10.08 19.71 -14.87
CA PRO A 2 10.17 19.31 -13.47
C PRO A 2 11.45 18.51 -13.22
N SER A 3 12.10 18.77 -12.09
CA SER A 3 13.22 17.97 -11.58
C SER A 3 12.67 16.86 -10.69
N VAL A 4 13.00 15.62 -11.02
CA VAL A 4 12.56 14.43 -10.31
C VAL A 4 13.78 13.72 -9.73
N THR A 5 13.82 13.55 -8.40
CA THR A 5 14.82 12.69 -7.77
C THR A 5 14.19 11.33 -7.51
N PHE A 6 14.87 10.27 -7.92
CA PHE A 6 14.34 8.92 -7.94
C PHE A 6 15.31 7.97 -7.23
N TRP A 7 14.96 7.51 -6.03
CA TRP A 7 15.75 6.56 -5.27
C TRP A 7 15.25 5.14 -5.49
N TRP A 8 16.16 4.25 -5.88
CA TRP A 8 15.87 2.84 -6.07
C TRP A 8 17.13 2.00 -5.94
N LYS A 9 16.98 0.67 -6.01
CA LYS A 9 18.12 -0.25 -6.10
C LYS A 9 18.38 -0.60 -7.57
N PRO A 10 19.60 -0.43 -8.11
CA PRO A 10 19.95 -0.85 -9.45
C PRO A 10 19.58 -2.33 -9.74
N GLY A 11 19.15 -2.62 -10.96
CA GLY A 11 18.87 -3.99 -11.43
C GLY A 11 17.39 -4.42 -11.43
N CYS A 12 16.45 -3.54 -11.09
CA CYS A 12 15.01 -3.76 -11.27
C CYS A 12 14.49 -3.24 -12.65
N SER A 13 14.02 -4.13 -13.51
CA SER A 13 13.53 -3.78 -14.85
C SER A 13 12.33 -2.82 -14.83
N THR A 14 11.40 -2.99 -13.88
CA THR A 14 10.22 -2.12 -13.72
C THR A 14 10.61 -0.67 -13.45
N ASN A 15 11.48 -0.42 -12.47
CA ASN A 15 11.92 0.93 -12.14
C ASN A 15 12.73 1.56 -13.29
N THR A 16 13.49 0.75 -14.05
CA THR A 16 14.18 1.22 -15.26
C THR A 16 13.16 1.76 -16.27
N ARG A 17 12.05 1.05 -16.50
CA ARG A 17 10.96 1.50 -17.37
C ARG A 17 10.26 2.75 -16.82
N GLN A 18 10.04 2.84 -15.51
CA GLN A 18 9.47 4.03 -14.85
C GLN A 18 10.35 5.28 -15.04
N ILE A 19 11.67 5.15 -14.87
CA ILE A 19 12.63 6.24 -15.14
C ILE A 19 12.55 6.68 -16.61
N SER A 20 12.49 5.73 -17.55
CA SER A 20 12.33 6.05 -18.97
C SER A 20 11.02 6.77 -19.27
N LEU A 21 9.92 6.40 -18.62
CA LEU A 21 8.63 7.10 -18.75
C LEU A 21 8.70 8.55 -18.25
N LEU A 22 9.32 8.78 -17.09
CA LEU A 22 9.53 10.13 -16.56
C LEU A 22 10.37 10.99 -17.52
N ARG A 23 11.45 10.44 -18.08
CA ARG A 23 12.29 11.14 -19.07
C ARG A 23 11.52 11.44 -20.35
N ALA A 24 10.71 10.49 -20.84
CA ALA A 24 9.87 10.68 -22.01
C ALA A 24 8.79 11.75 -21.80
N ALA A 25 8.30 11.92 -20.56
CA ALA A 25 7.41 13.01 -20.16
C ALA A 25 8.12 14.37 -20.04
N GLY A 26 9.40 14.47 -20.39
CA GLY A 26 10.18 15.71 -20.36
C GLY A 26 10.67 16.09 -18.95
N CYS A 27 10.76 15.14 -18.02
CA CYS A 27 11.33 15.37 -16.69
C CYS A 27 12.85 15.22 -16.70
N ALA A 28 13.54 16.07 -15.94
CA ALA A 28 14.94 15.85 -15.60
C ALA A 28 15.01 14.87 -14.41
N VAL A 29 15.46 13.63 -14.65
CA VAL A 29 15.46 12.57 -13.64
C VAL A 29 16.86 12.34 -13.08
N ASP A 30 17.07 12.67 -11.81
CA ASP A 30 18.25 12.35 -11.03
C ASP A 30 18.04 11.01 -10.31
N VAL A 31 18.86 10.01 -10.65
CA VAL A 31 18.70 8.64 -10.15
C VAL A 31 19.72 8.39 -9.05
N ARG A 32 19.24 7.96 -7.88
CA ARG A 32 20.05 7.70 -6.69
C ARG A 32 19.89 6.26 -6.21
N ASP A 33 20.95 5.71 -5.63
CA ASP A 33 20.88 4.40 -4.98
C ASP A 33 20.28 4.56 -3.58
N LEU A 34 19.14 3.93 -3.38
CA LEU A 34 18.42 3.95 -2.10
C LEU A 34 19.21 3.28 -0.97
N LEU A 35 20.08 2.31 -1.30
CA LEU A 35 20.80 1.51 -0.31
C LEU A 35 22.04 2.20 0.26
N THR A 36 22.60 3.17 -0.46
CA THR A 36 23.82 3.88 -0.05
C THR A 36 23.53 5.22 0.60
N GLU A 37 22.26 5.63 0.63
CA GLU A 37 21.82 6.93 1.11
C GLU A 37 21.78 6.96 2.64
N ALA A 38 22.23 8.06 3.24
CA ALA A 38 22.28 8.25 4.68
C ALA A 38 20.92 8.75 5.22
N TRP A 39 19.94 7.85 5.26
CA TRP A 39 18.58 8.18 5.71
C TRP A 39 18.54 8.60 7.18
N THR A 40 17.93 9.75 7.46
CA THR A 40 17.43 10.08 8.81
C THR A 40 15.97 9.68 8.93
N ALA A 41 15.49 9.50 10.16
CA ALA A 41 14.09 9.14 10.41
C ALA A 41 13.14 10.22 9.89
N GLU A 42 13.45 11.50 10.11
CA GLU A 42 12.62 12.61 9.65
C GLU A 42 12.55 12.68 8.12
N TRP A 43 13.70 12.51 7.46
CA TRP A 43 13.76 12.60 6.01
C TRP A 43 13.05 11.41 5.36
N LEU A 44 13.31 10.19 5.83
CA LEU A 44 12.65 9.00 5.32
C LEU A 44 11.12 9.02 5.58
N ALA A 45 10.70 9.46 6.77
CA ALA A 45 9.28 9.60 7.10
C ALA A 45 8.54 10.55 6.16
N SER A 46 9.22 11.58 5.65
CA SER A 46 8.59 12.54 4.73
C SER A 46 8.15 11.94 3.39
N PHE A 47 8.66 10.76 3.00
CA PHE A 47 8.19 10.03 1.81
C PHE A 47 6.92 9.23 2.06
N PHE A 48 6.58 8.99 3.32
CA PHE A 48 5.49 8.12 3.73
C PHE A 48 4.26 8.88 4.23
N SER A 49 4.22 10.20 4.03
CA SER A 49 3.14 11.06 4.51
C SER A 49 1.78 10.56 4.01
N GLY A 50 0.88 10.25 4.93
CA GLY A 50 -0.47 9.78 4.61
C GLY A 50 -0.59 8.29 4.26
N GLN A 51 0.51 7.52 4.26
CA GLN A 51 0.48 6.07 4.05
C GLN A 51 0.56 5.30 5.38
N PRO A 52 -0.21 4.21 5.54
CA PRO A 52 -0.07 3.33 6.70
C PRO A 52 1.31 2.63 6.68
N VAL A 53 1.83 2.33 7.87
CA VAL A 53 3.17 1.74 8.07
C VAL A 53 3.41 0.52 7.19
N ALA A 54 2.41 -0.35 7.03
CA ALA A 54 2.52 -1.53 6.20
C ALA A 54 2.89 -1.24 4.72
N GLN A 55 2.50 -0.08 4.19
CA GLN A 55 2.79 0.33 2.82
C GLN A 55 4.21 0.87 2.62
N TRP A 56 4.97 1.10 3.70
CA TRP A 56 6.35 1.58 3.62
C TRP A 56 7.32 0.46 3.26
N PHE A 57 6.90 -0.79 3.47
CA PHE A 57 7.72 -1.97 3.29
C PHE A 57 7.54 -2.58 1.90
N ASN A 58 8.63 -3.09 1.35
CA ASN A 58 8.63 -3.88 0.14
C ASN A 58 8.08 -5.30 0.46
N PRO A 59 6.88 -5.67 -0.01
CA PRO A 59 6.31 -6.99 0.25
C PRO A 59 7.12 -8.13 -0.38
N ALA A 60 7.94 -7.82 -1.39
CA ALA A 60 8.83 -8.79 -2.00
C ALA A 60 10.11 -9.07 -1.21
N ALA A 61 10.39 -8.30 -0.15
CA ALA A 61 11.60 -8.47 0.66
C ALA A 61 11.59 -9.84 1.37
N PRO A 62 12.70 -10.60 1.35
CA PRO A 62 12.75 -11.93 1.98
C PRO A 62 12.32 -11.94 3.45
N ALA A 63 12.73 -10.94 4.24
CA ALA A 63 12.37 -10.84 5.66
C ALA A 63 10.88 -10.59 5.90
N VAL A 64 10.19 -9.89 4.99
CA VAL A 64 8.74 -9.71 5.05
C VAL A 64 8.03 -11.01 4.63
N LYS A 65 8.49 -11.64 3.55
CA LYS A 65 7.95 -12.92 3.07
C LYS A 65 8.10 -14.06 4.07
N SER A 66 9.21 -14.09 4.81
CA SER A 66 9.46 -15.11 5.83
C SER A 66 8.75 -14.83 7.16
N GLY A 67 8.07 -13.68 7.29
CA GLY A 67 7.48 -13.24 8.56
C GLY A 67 8.48 -12.81 9.64
N ALA A 68 9.77 -12.67 9.29
CA ALA A 68 10.79 -12.15 10.21
C ALA A 68 10.58 -10.66 10.52
N VAL A 69 9.91 -9.95 9.62
CA VAL A 69 9.40 -8.60 9.80
C VAL A 69 7.91 -8.62 9.51
N ASP A 70 7.09 -8.18 10.47
CA ASP A 70 5.66 -7.98 10.30
C ASP A 70 5.35 -6.47 10.28
N PRO A 71 5.21 -5.85 9.08
CA PRO A 71 4.89 -4.44 8.95
C PRO A 71 3.58 -4.02 9.60
N ALA A 72 2.59 -4.91 9.71
CA ALA A 72 1.27 -4.59 10.23
C ALA A 72 1.27 -4.43 11.75
N ALA A 73 2.22 -5.07 12.44
CA ALA A 73 2.39 -4.99 13.89
C ALA A 73 3.34 -3.85 14.34
N MET A 74 3.98 -3.13 13.41
CA MET A 74 4.98 -2.11 13.73
C MET A 74 4.38 -0.73 13.96
N THR A 75 5.00 0.03 14.86
CA THR A 75 4.72 1.46 15.03
C THR A 75 5.53 2.27 14.02
N PRO A 76 5.11 3.51 13.69
CA PRO A 76 5.88 4.40 12.82
C PRO A 76 7.35 4.53 13.23
N ALA A 77 7.63 4.70 14.52
CA ALA A 77 8.98 4.87 15.03
C ALA A 77 9.84 3.60 14.89
N SER A 78 9.30 2.43 15.24
CA SER A 78 10.04 1.17 15.11
C SER A 78 10.24 0.77 13.64
N ALA A 79 9.26 1.06 12.79
CA ALA A 79 9.36 0.87 11.36
C ALA A 79 10.48 1.73 10.75
N LEU A 80 10.53 3.03 11.04
CA LEU A 80 11.60 3.90 10.54
C LEU A 80 12.99 3.42 10.98
N GLY A 81 13.16 3.08 12.26
CA GLY A 81 14.43 2.53 12.75
C GLY A 81 14.83 1.25 12.00
N ARG A 82 13.87 0.38 11.72
CA ARG A 82 14.13 -0.85 10.96
C ARG A 82 14.44 -0.59 9.49
N LEU A 83 13.74 0.34 8.84
CA LEU A 83 13.96 0.71 7.44
C LEU A 83 15.32 1.39 7.23
N ILE A 84 15.80 2.19 8.20
CA ILE A 84 17.13 2.79 8.16
C ILE A 84 18.22 1.73 8.37
N ALA A 85 18.02 0.81 9.32
CA ALA A 85 18.96 -0.27 9.58
C ALA A 85 19.05 -1.27 8.42
N GLU A 86 17.93 -1.50 7.71
CA GLU A 86 17.86 -2.43 6.59
C GLU A 86 17.11 -1.80 5.39
N PRO A 87 17.76 -0.92 4.59
CA PRO A 87 17.12 -0.19 3.50
C PRO A 87 16.50 -1.05 2.40
N LEU A 88 16.89 -2.33 2.30
CA LEU A 88 16.27 -3.30 1.38
C LEU A 88 14.78 -3.54 1.66
N LEU A 89 14.34 -3.27 2.89
CA LEU A 89 12.95 -3.37 3.31
C LEU A 89 12.10 -2.21 2.79
N ILE A 90 12.69 -1.10 2.36
CA ILE A 90 11.93 0.07 1.90
C ILE A 90 11.22 -0.26 0.58
N ARG A 91 9.92 0.09 0.52
CA ARG A 91 9.12 0.04 -0.71
C ARG A 91 9.69 1.03 -1.72
N ARG A 92 9.85 0.56 -2.95
CA ARG A 92 10.51 1.27 -4.03
C ARG A 92 9.53 1.53 -5.18
N PRO A 93 9.74 2.61 -5.96
CA PRO A 93 10.73 3.68 -5.75
C PRO A 93 10.36 4.65 -4.63
N LEU A 94 11.32 5.46 -4.17
CA LEU A 94 11.02 6.74 -3.51
C LEU A 94 11.21 7.84 -4.54
N VAL A 95 10.27 8.79 -4.59
CA VAL A 95 10.25 9.86 -5.59
C VAL A 95 10.08 11.21 -4.93
N GLU A 96 10.88 12.19 -5.33
CA GLU A 96 10.72 13.60 -4.96
C GLU A 96 10.55 14.47 -6.21
N ILE A 97 9.56 15.34 -6.21
CA ILE A 97 9.27 16.31 -7.28
C ILE A 97 8.89 17.63 -6.64
N ASN A 98 9.61 18.71 -6.95
CA ASN A 98 9.33 20.07 -6.42
C ASN A 98 9.17 20.10 -4.88
N GLY A 99 9.96 19.31 -4.15
CA GLY A 99 9.88 19.19 -2.69
C GLY A 99 8.72 18.34 -2.15
N GLN A 100 7.83 17.84 -3.02
CA GLN A 100 6.82 16.85 -2.67
C GLN A 100 7.40 15.45 -2.81
N ARG A 101 7.06 14.56 -1.88
CA ARG A 101 7.65 13.22 -1.78
C ARG A 101 6.57 12.16 -1.79
N CYS A 102 6.88 11.01 -2.40
CA CYS A 102 6.00 9.87 -2.46
C CYS A 102 6.80 8.56 -2.36
N CYS A 103 6.21 7.57 -1.70
CA CYS A 103 6.65 6.20 -1.74
C CYS A 103 5.81 5.40 -2.75
N GLY A 104 6.51 4.79 -3.71
CA GLY A 104 5.93 4.10 -4.84
C GLY A 104 5.94 4.95 -6.12
N PHE A 105 5.34 4.40 -7.18
CA PHE A 105 5.18 5.07 -8.46
C PHE A 105 3.68 5.25 -8.74
N ASP A 106 3.10 6.34 -8.24
CA ASP A 106 1.68 6.65 -8.38
C ASP A 106 1.47 7.66 -9.50
N THR A 107 0.80 7.25 -10.57
CA THR A 107 0.56 8.09 -11.75
C THR A 107 -0.37 9.27 -11.46
N GLY A 108 -1.34 9.10 -10.55
CA GLY A 108 -2.24 10.17 -10.13
C GLY A 108 -1.50 11.23 -9.32
N TRP A 109 -0.64 10.80 -8.38
CA TRP A 109 0.23 11.71 -7.64
C TRP A 109 1.20 12.45 -8.58
N LEU A 110 1.83 11.74 -9.53
CA LEU A 110 2.70 12.35 -10.54
C LEU A 110 1.97 13.42 -11.38
N ALA A 111 0.72 13.15 -11.79
CA ALA A 111 -0.10 14.11 -12.52
C ALA A 111 -0.40 15.36 -11.70
N VAL A 112 -0.69 15.22 -10.40
CA VAL A 112 -0.88 16.36 -9.47
C VAL A 112 0.41 17.19 -9.36
N GLN A 113 1.59 16.57 -9.45
CA GLN A 113 2.87 17.27 -9.48
C GLN A 113 3.25 17.86 -10.85
N GLY A 114 2.34 17.80 -11.84
CA GLY A 114 2.55 18.32 -13.19
C GLY A 114 3.36 17.39 -14.11
N VAL A 115 3.51 16.11 -13.75
CA VAL A 115 4.12 15.09 -14.60
C VAL A 115 3.03 14.30 -15.31
N ALA A 116 2.78 14.64 -16.56
CA ALA A 116 1.87 13.89 -17.43
C ALA A 116 2.63 12.74 -18.12
N LEU A 117 2.49 11.53 -17.59
CA LEU A 117 2.94 10.34 -18.30
C LEU A 117 2.04 10.10 -19.52
N GLY A 118 2.63 9.74 -20.66
CA GLY A 118 1.85 9.40 -21.86
C GLY A 118 0.92 8.21 -21.62
N THR A 119 -0.05 7.99 -22.52
CA THR A 119 -1.08 6.92 -22.45
C THR A 119 -0.52 5.48 -22.53
N GLY A 120 0.79 5.30 -22.51
CA GLY A 120 1.44 3.99 -22.47
C GLY A 120 1.27 3.35 -21.09
N GLU A 121 0.99 2.05 -21.09
CA GLU A 121 0.84 1.24 -19.89
C GLU A 121 2.03 1.45 -18.92
N VAL A 122 1.72 1.97 -17.74
CA VAL A 122 2.70 2.21 -16.68
C VAL A 122 2.91 0.89 -15.94
N PRO A 123 4.14 0.37 -15.83
CA PRO A 123 4.41 -0.81 -15.03
C PRO A 123 4.10 -0.54 -13.56
N GLU A 124 3.01 -1.14 -13.08
CA GLU A 124 2.78 -1.38 -11.66
C GLU A 124 3.96 -2.20 -11.10
N ALA A 125 4.37 -1.88 -9.87
CA ALA A 125 5.53 -2.49 -9.21
C ALA A 125 5.52 -4.02 -9.35
N CYS A 126 6.70 -4.64 -9.53
CA CYS A 126 6.88 -6.07 -9.78
C CYS A 126 5.95 -6.96 -8.94
N SER A 127 4.79 -7.27 -9.51
CA SER A 127 3.94 -8.37 -9.10
C SER A 127 4.54 -9.59 -9.76
N HIS A 128 5.51 -10.25 -9.12
CA HIS A 128 5.59 -11.69 -9.30
C HIS A 128 4.32 -12.25 -8.68
N HIS A 129 3.30 -12.33 -9.53
CA HIS A 129 2.02 -12.93 -9.31
C HIS A 129 2.28 -14.39 -8.92
N GLY A 130 2.40 -14.67 -7.63
CA GLY A 130 1.93 -15.94 -7.10
C GLY A 130 0.41 -15.83 -7.16
N SER A 131 -0.22 -16.62 -8.03
CA SER A 131 -1.66 -16.67 -8.24
C SER A 131 -2.46 -16.55 -6.94
N GLY A 132 -3.36 -15.56 -6.88
CA GLY A 132 -4.34 -15.48 -5.79
C GLY A 132 -5.03 -14.12 -5.67
N ALA A 133 -6.24 -14.04 -6.23
CA ALA A 133 -7.31 -13.09 -5.90
C ALA A 133 -7.04 -11.59 -6.11
N GLN A 134 -7.50 -11.10 -7.26
CA GLN A 134 -7.83 -9.71 -7.54
C GLN A 134 -8.87 -9.23 -6.51
N VAL A 135 -8.53 -8.31 -5.61
CA VAL A 135 -9.55 -7.49 -4.91
C VAL A 135 -9.57 -6.14 -5.59
N SER A 136 -10.40 -6.05 -6.63
CA SER A 136 -10.77 -4.77 -7.24
C SER A 136 -11.63 -4.01 -6.24
N CYS A 137 -11.17 -2.87 -5.76
CA CYS A 137 -11.98 -1.94 -4.98
C CYS A 137 -13.11 -1.40 -5.89
N PRO A 138 -14.39 -1.67 -5.58
CA PRO A 138 -15.47 -0.98 -6.30
C PRO A 138 -15.51 0.50 -5.85
N PRO A 139 -15.85 1.44 -6.75
CA PRO A 139 -16.03 2.85 -6.40
C PRO A 139 -17.27 3.03 -5.49
N PRO A 140 -17.32 4.08 -4.65
CA PRO A 140 -18.44 4.29 -3.73
C PRO A 140 -19.69 4.72 -4.50
N VAL A 141 -20.70 3.85 -4.54
CA VAL A 141 -22.02 4.20 -5.07
C VAL A 141 -22.82 4.95 -4.01
N ALA A 142 -23.30 6.12 -4.39
CA ALA A 142 -24.11 7.03 -3.59
C ALA A 142 -25.37 6.35 -3.02
N ARG A 143 -25.66 6.65 -1.75
CA ARG A 143 -26.88 6.25 -1.03
C ARG A 143 -28.06 7.08 -1.52
N THR A 144 -29.08 6.42 -2.07
CA THR A 144 -30.44 6.97 -2.19
C THR A 144 -31.47 5.87 -1.95
N GLY A 145 -32.36 6.07 -0.96
CA GLY A 145 -33.69 5.45 -0.91
C GLY A 145 -33.94 4.34 0.13
N LYS A 146 -34.34 4.75 1.34
CA LYS A 146 -35.42 4.31 2.28
C LYS A 146 -36.05 2.87 2.26
N PRO A 147 -36.72 2.47 3.37
CA PRO A 147 -36.61 1.14 4.02
C PRO A 147 -37.69 0.13 3.65
N GLN A 148 -37.40 -1.16 3.82
CA GLN A 148 -38.38 -2.24 3.74
C GLN A 148 -38.32 -3.12 5.02
N GLU A 149 -39.45 -3.16 5.73
CA GLU A 149 -39.74 -3.97 6.92
C GLU A 149 -39.91 -5.48 6.61
N PRO A 150 -39.95 -6.35 7.63
CA PRO A 150 -39.55 -7.75 7.56
C PRO A 150 -40.68 -8.68 7.12
N THR A 151 -40.31 -9.84 6.55
CA THR A 151 -41.27 -10.94 6.32
C THR A 151 -40.95 -12.19 7.14
N PRO A 152 -41.97 -13.02 7.43
CA PRO A 152 -41.98 -13.96 8.52
C PRO A 152 -42.04 -15.41 8.01
N TYR A 153 -41.04 -16.24 8.32
CA TYR A 153 -41.15 -17.69 8.13
C TYR A 153 -40.41 -18.37 9.28
N SER A 154 -41.14 -18.79 10.32
CA SER A 154 -41.85 -20.08 10.43
C SER A 154 -40.92 -21.19 10.92
N ASN A 155 -41.03 -21.41 12.23
CA ASN A 155 -40.75 -22.65 12.97
C ASN A 155 -41.65 -23.79 12.43
N PRO A 156 -41.24 -25.08 12.48
CA PRO A 156 -41.72 -25.90 13.61
C PRO A 156 -40.80 -27.09 13.99
N ALA A 157 -40.51 -27.25 15.30
CA ALA A 157 -40.42 -28.55 15.99
C ALA A 157 -40.28 -28.26 17.51
N ALA A 158 -41.33 -28.33 18.31
CA ALA A 158 -41.93 -29.55 18.87
C ALA A 158 -40.93 -30.41 19.68
N TYR A 159 -40.79 -30.10 20.97
CA TYR A 159 -40.56 -31.14 21.97
C TYR A 159 -41.38 -30.84 23.23
N VAL A 160 -42.17 -31.84 23.62
CA VAL A 160 -43.19 -31.82 24.66
C VAL A 160 -42.59 -32.27 25.99
N ALA A 161 -43.24 -31.83 27.08
CA ALA A 161 -43.42 -32.49 28.38
C ALA A 161 -42.73 -31.84 29.60
N ARG A 162 -43.56 -31.17 30.42
CA ARG A 162 -43.44 -31.11 31.89
C ARG A 162 -44.00 -32.42 32.48
N PRO A 163 -43.72 -32.77 33.74
CA PRO A 163 -44.61 -32.28 34.80
C PRO A 163 -43.93 -31.95 36.15
N SER A 164 -44.65 -31.07 36.88
CA SER A 164 -44.90 -30.97 38.33
C SER A 164 -43.92 -31.51 39.37
N GLY A 165 -43.65 -30.68 40.39
CA GLY A 165 -43.16 -31.14 41.69
C GLY A 165 -42.85 -29.99 42.65
N SER A 166 -43.80 -29.70 43.54
CA SER A 166 -43.67 -28.80 44.70
C SER A 166 -42.60 -29.27 45.70
N SER A 167 -41.95 -28.35 46.42
CA SER A 167 -41.92 -28.28 47.90
C SER A 167 -40.66 -27.57 48.44
N LEU A 168 -40.93 -26.67 49.39
CA LEU A 168 -40.16 -26.08 50.51
C LEU A 168 -39.05 -26.96 51.12
N PRO A 169 -38.11 -26.42 51.94
CA PRO A 169 -38.32 -25.45 53.04
C PRO A 169 -37.68 -24.05 52.91
#